data_AF-A0A9R1FXP6-F1
#
_entry.id   AF-A0A9R1FXP6-F1
#
_cell.length_a   1.000
_cell.length_b   1.000
_cell.length_c   1.000
_cell.angle_alpha   90.00
_cell.angle_beta   90.00
_cell.angle_gamma   90.00
#
_symmetry.space_group_name_H-M   'P 1'
#
loop_
_entity.id
_entity.type
_entity.pdbx_description
1 polymer ?
#
loop_
_entity_poly.entity_id
_entity_poly.type
_entity_poly.pdbx_seq_one_letter_code
_entity_poly.pdbx_strand_id
1 'polypeptide(L)'
;MDAAASSAGQSAARVADLLRGFLAVQQRRAEAYSKLRSGFSEYMANGGECAYQQLCGNVTAEFNDCSTQILEMVSLLSKPSFCRGDLANLLKDVQACERDKLQLTARIQVLKKAGRPSERLVNHEHCRSSSTSQHVCANLKEITEASGTEDAEADAEYDAALKEAIQGIQEAVTSINEHMEEVRYEIDALEADTVDSRLSEVEEAFPDALLIE
;
A
#
# COMPACT_ATOMS: atom_id res chain seq x y z
N MET A 1 -46.33 -1.02 -1.36
CA MET A 1 -45.08 -1.55 -1.95
C MET A 1 -43.88 -1.19 -1.04
N ASP A 2 -44.16 -0.88 0.24
CA ASP A 2 -43.34 0.05 1.02
C ASP A 2 -42.25 -0.67 1.83
N ALA A 3 -42.50 -1.94 2.19
CA ALA A 3 -41.52 -2.77 2.88
C ALA A 3 -40.28 -3.08 2.02
N ALA A 4 -40.44 -3.15 0.70
CA ALA A 4 -39.35 -3.46 -0.23
C ALA A 4 -38.44 -2.24 -0.48
N ALA A 5 -39.02 -1.04 -0.62
CA ALA A 5 -38.28 0.21 -0.79
C ALA A 5 -37.47 0.56 0.48
N SER A 6 -38.10 0.44 1.67
CA SER A 6 -37.41 0.67 2.94
C SER A 6 -36.28 -0.33 3.20
N SER A 7 -36.45 -1.60 2.80
CA SER A 7 -35.40 -2.63 2.86
C SER A 7 -34.23 -2.34 1.91
N ALA A 8 -34.48 -1.77 0.74
CA ALA A 8 -33.44 -1.44 -0.24
C ALA A 8 -32.59 -0.25 0.24
N GLY A 9 -33.22 0.81 0.74
CA GLY A 9 -32.52 1.97 1.32
C GLY A 9 -31.67 1.61 2.55
N GLN A 10 -32.14 0.68 3.38
CA GLN A 10 -31.35 0.14 4.50
C GLN A 10 -30.15 -0.69 4.04
N SER A 11 -30.23 -1.37 2.90
CA SER A 11 -29.10 -2.10 2.32
C SER A 11 -28.06 -1.13 1.75
N ALA A 12 -28.49 -0.10 1.00
CA ALA A 12 -27.63 0.93 0.44
C ALA A 12 -26.81 1.67 1.52
N ALA A 13 -27.47 2.09 2.61
CA ALA A 13 -26.78 2.75 3.72
C ALA A 13 -25.70 1.85 4.36
N ARG A 14 -25.99 0.55 4.52
CA ARG A 14 -25.00 -0.41 5.07
C ARG A 14 -23.83 -0.65 4.11
N VAL A 15 -24.06 -0.63 2.80
CA VAL A 15 -22.98 -0.70 1.80
C VAL A 15 -22.11 0.55 1.89
N ALA A 16 -22.71 1.74 1.94
CA ALA A 16 -21.97 2.99 2.09
C ALA A 16 -21.13 3.00 3.37
N ASP A 17 -21.67 2.50 4.50
CA ASP A 17 -20.92 2.37 5.75
C ASP A 17 -19.71 1.42 5.62
N LEU A 18 -19.86 0.29 4.93
CA LEU A 18 -18.75 -0.63 4.65
C LEU A 18 -17.67 0.03 3.80
N LEU A 19 -18.06 0.78 2.77
CA LEU A 19 -17.14 1.49 1.90
C LEU A 19 -16.39 2.62 2.63
N ARG A 20 -17.05 3.39 3.49
CA ARG A 20 -16.38 4.38 4.36
C ARG A 20 -15.41 3.70 5.33
N GLY A 21 -15.79 2.54 5.87
CA GLY A 21 -14.89 1.68 6.65
C GLY A 21 -13.65 1.27 5.85
N PHE A 22 -13.83 0.85 4.60
CA PHE A 22 -12.72 0.53 3.70
C PHE A 22 -11.79 1.74 3.46
N LEU A 23 -12.33 2.93 3.17
CA LEU A 23 -11.54 4.15 3.02
C LEU A 23 -10.69 4.44 4.27
N ALA A 24 -11.26 4.26 5.47
CA ALA A 24 -10.54 4.45 6.73
C ALA A 24 -9.42 3.42 6.93
N VAL A 25 -9.63 2.16 6.57
CA VAL A 25 -8.57 1.12 6.61
C VAL A 25 -7.43 1.48 5.66
N GLN A 26 -7.75 1.99 4.45
CA GLN A 26 -6.72 2.38 3.49
C GLN A 26 -5.92 3.61 3.93
N GLN A 27 -6.56 4.55 4.64
CA GLN A 27 -5.86 5.66 5.26
C GLN A 27 -4.83 5.16 6.31
N ARG A 28 -5.23 4.24 7.21
CA ARG A 28 -4.30 3.63 8.16
C ARG A 28 -3.13 2.92 7.47
N ARG A 29 -3.42 2.21 6.38
CA ARG A 29 -2.40 1.53 5.58
C ARG A 29 -1.41 2.51 4.95
N ALA A 30 -1.89 3.64 4.40
CA ALA A 30 -1.02 4.69 3.87
C ALA A 30 -0.10 5.31 4.93
N GLU A 31 -0.61 5.49 6.16
CA GLU A 31 0.19 5.94 7.30
C GLU A 31 1.25 4.90 7.70
N ALA A 32 0.91 3.60 7.67
CA ALA A 32 1.86 2.53 7.94
C ALA A 32 3.02 2.52 6.93
N TYR A 33 2.75 2.70 5.63
CA TYR A 33 3.80 2.88 4.62
C TYR A 33 4.66 4.13 4.88
N SER A 34 4.04 5.23 5.29
CA SER A 34 4.77 6.47 5.61
C SER A 34 5.71 6.27 6.80
N LYS A 35 5.25 5.59 7.85
CA LYS A 35 6.07 5.19 9.01
C LYS A 35 7.22 4.29 8.60
N LEU A 36 6.94 3.26 7.79
CA LEU A 36 7.95 2.33 7.29
C LEU A 36 9.04 3.04 6.46
N ARG A 37 8.64 3.95 5.58
CA ARG A 37 9.56 4.74 4.75
C ARG A 37 10.46 5.63 5.61
N SER A 38 9.88 6.38 6.54
CA SER A 38 10.63 7.27 7.43
C SER A 38 11.59 6.48 8.31
N GLY A 39 11.12 5.39 8.94
CA GLY A 39 11.98 4.56 9.78
C GLY A 39 13.08 3.83 9.01
N PHE A 40 12.85 3.42 7.75
CA PHE A 40 13.92 2.88 6.91
C PHE A 40 14.98 3.95 6.58
N SER A 41 14.54 5.19 6.37
CA SER A 41 15.45 6.31 6.07
C SER A 41 16.32 6.64 7.29
N GLU A 42 15.73 6.63 8.49
CA GLU A 42 16.44 6.78 9.76
C GLU A 42 17.42 5.61 10.02
N TYR A 43 16.98 4.38 9.76
CA TYR A 43 17.82 3.19 9.86
C TYR A 43 19.07 3.29 8.98
N MET A 44 18.91 3.68 7.71
CA MET A 44 20.03 3.84 6.78
C MET A 44 20.99 4.97 7.18
N ALA A 45 20.50 6.01 7.86
CA ALA A 45 21.32 7.13 8.32
C ALA A 45 22.10 6.81 9.62
N ASN A 46 21.45 6.12 10.56
CA ASN A 46 21.93 6.02 11.95
C ASN A 46 22.36 4.59 12.37
N GLY A 47 22.09 3.56 11.57
CA GLY A 47 22.51 2.17 11.85
C GLY A 47 21.71 1.45 12.94
N GLY A 48 20.50 1.90 13.27
CA GLY A 48 19.66 1.38 14.36
C GLY A 48 18.88 0.09 14.02
N GLU A 49 19.57 -1.04 13.85
CA GLU A 49 18.94 -2.32 13.42
C GLU A 49 17.82 -2.79 14.36
N CYS A 50 18.01 -2.78 15.69
CA CYS A 50 17.00 -3.26 16.65
C CYS A 50 15.72 -2.40 16.61
N ALA A 51 15.86 -1.07 16.59
CA ALA A 51 14.73 -0.15 16.51
C ALA A 51 13.96 -0.32 15.20
N TYR A 52 14.69 -0.51 14.10
CA TYR A 52 14.09 -0.74 12.79
C TYR A 52 13.36 -2.09 12.70
N GLN A 53 13.92 -3.16 13.24
CA GLN A 53 13.26 -4.48 13.31
C GLN A 53 11.97 -4.42 14.13
N GLN A 54 11.96 -3.70 15.25
CA GLN A 54 10.75 -3.49 16.05
C GLN A 54 9.69 -2.71 15.25
N LEU A 55 10.09 -1.66 14.53
CA LEU A 55 9.20 -0.92 13.64
C LEU A 55 8.61 -1.82 12.56
N CYS A 56 9.43 -2.67 11.90
CA CYS A 56 8.95 -3.64 10.92
C CYS A 56 7.90 -4.56 11.53
N GLY A 57 8.12 -5.10 12.73
CA GLY A 57 7.13 -5.92 13.43
C GLY A 57 5.80 -5.21 13.64
N ASN A 58 5.83 -3.96 14.12
CA ASN A 58 4.64 -3.15 14.35
C ASN A 58 3.88 -2.85 13.03
N VAL A 59 4.60 -2.45 11.98
CA VAL A 59 4.01 -2.14 10.68
C VAL A 59 3.44 -3.39 10.01
N THR A 60 4.12 -4.54 10.12
CA THR A 60 3.61 -5.82 9.61
C THR A 60 2.33 -6.23 10.33
N ALA A 61 2.23 -6.02 11.65
CA ALA A 61 0.99 -6.26 12.37
C ALA A 61 -0.15 -5.36 11.87
N GLU A 62 0.12 -4.07 11.66
CA GLU A 62 -0.86 -3.12 11.11
C GLU A 62 -1.33 -3.50 9.71
N PHE A 63 -0.43 -3.92 8.82
CA PHE A 63 -0.80 -4.37 7.48
C PHE A 63 -1.69 -5.62 7.51
N ASN A 64 -1.38 -6.58 8.38
CA ASN A 64 -2.18 -7.80 8.55
C ASN A 64 -3.58 -7.49 9.11
N ASP A 65 -3.69 -6.60 10.10
CA ASP A 65 -4.97 -6.14 10.62
C ASP A 65 -5.81 -5.48 9.51
N CYS A 66 -5.22 -4.55 8.76
CA CYS A 66 -5.87 -3.92 7.61
C CYS A 66 -6.36 -4.96 6.58
N SER A 67 -5.54 -5.99 6.27
CA SER A 67 -5.93 -7.01 5.30
C SER A 67 -7.06 -7.89 5.83
N THR A 68 -7.05 -8.21 7.11
CA THR A 68 -8.11 -8.99 7.76
C THR A 68 -9.45 -8.25 7.69
N GLN A 69 -9.47 -6.97 8.07
CA GLN A 69 -10.69 -6.15 8.01
C GLN A 69 -11.23 -6.03 6.58
N ILE A 70 -10.36 -5.87 5.58
CA ILE A 70 -10.80 -5.78 4.19
C ILE A 70 -11.35 -7.12 3.69
N LEU A 71 -10.76 -8.26 4.08
CA LEU A 71 -11.30 -9.57 3.73
C LEU A 71 -12.68 -9.84 4.37
N GLU A 72 -12.91 -9.33 5.57
CA GLU A 72 -14.23 -9.36 6.21
C GLU A 72 -15.25 -8.51 5.43
N MET A 73 -14.87 -7.30 5.02
CA MET A 73 -15.71 -6.44 4.17
C MET A 73 -16.04 -7.10 2.84
N VAL A 74 -15.05 -7.70 2.17
CA VAL A 74 -15.23 -8.46 0.92
C VAL A 74 -16.21 -9.63 1.12
N SER A 75 -16.07 -10.36 2.23
CA SER A 75 -16.99 -11.45 2.58
C SER A 75 -18.42 -10.93 2.76
N LEU A 76 -18.60 -9.80 3.44
CA LEU A 76 -19.91 -9.17 3.63
C LEU A 76 -20.53 -8.74 2.31
N LEU A 77 -19.80 -8.00 1.46
CA LEU A 77 -20.29 -7.52 0.17
C LEU A 77 -20.68 -8.66 -0.78
N SER A 78 -20.01 -9.82 -0.65
CA SER A 78 -20.31 -11.03 -1.42
C SER A 78 -21.57 -11.76 -0.95
N LYS A 79 -22.15 -11.42 0.21
CA LYS A 79 -23.36 -12.09 0.70
C LYS A 79 -24.58 -11.74 -0.15
N PRO A 80 -25.53 -12.67 -0.35
CA PRO A 80 -26.78 -12.40 -1.07
C PRO A 80 -27.64 -11.27 -0.47
N SER A 81 -27.41 -10.91 0.80
CA SER A 81 -28.09 -9.77 1.43
C SER A 81 -27.64 -8.42 0.88
N PHE A 82 -26.41 -8.34 0.38
CA PHE A 82 -25.84 -7.12 -0.20
C PHE A 82 -25.85 -7.17 -1.72
N CYS A 83 -25.62 -8.34 -2.33
CA CYS A 83 -25.54 -8.51 -3.78
C CYS A 83 -24.56 -7.54 -4.47
N ARG A 84 -23.50 -7.11 -3.76
CA ARG A 84 -22.47 -6.20 -4.27
C ARG A 84 -21.15 -6.92 -4.57
N GLY A 85 -21.25 -7.95 -5.40
CA GLY A 85 -20.09 -8.74 -5.83
C GLY A 85 -19.10 -7.92 -6.66
N ASP A 86 -19.58 -6.89 -7.35
CA ASP A 86 -18.79 -5.86 -8.03
C ASP A 86 -17.84 -5.15 -7.05
N LEU A 87 -18.36 -4.61 -5.94
CA LEU A 87 -17.55 -3.94 -4.92
C LEU A 87 -16.63 -4.92 -4.19
N ALA A 88 -17.09 -6.15 -3.98
CA ALA A 88 -16.22 -7.20 -3.42
C ALA A 88 -15.01 -7.48 -4.31
N ASN A 89 -15.14 -7.41 -5.64
CA ASN A 89 -14.03 -7.57 -6.56
C ASN A 89 -13.14 -6.32 -6.59
N LEU A 90 -13.73 -5.13 -6.62
CA LEU A 90 -12.99 -3.86 -6.51
C LEU A 90 -12.06 -3.85 -5.28
N LEU A 91 -12.57 -4.25 -4.11
CA LEU A 91 -11.78 -4.33 -2.88
C LEU A 91 -10.66 -5.40 -2.95
N LYS A 92 -10.86 -6.51 -3.68
CA LYS A 92 -9.82 -7.52 -3.91
C LYS A 92 -8.73 -7.01 -4.85
N ASP A 93 -9.10 -6.24 -5.86
CA ASP A 93 -8.15 -5.64 -6.79
C ASP A 93 -7.23 -4.66 -6.05
N VAL A 94 -7.80 -3.84 -5.15
CA VAL A 94 -6.98 -3.01 -4.25
C VAL A 94 -6.08 -3.85 -3.33
N GLN A 95 -6.55 -4.98 -2.80
CA GLN A 95 -5.69 -5.89 -2.01
C GLN A 95 -4.53 -6.47 -2.84
N ALA A 96 -4.75 -6.80 -4.11
CA ALA A 96 -3.71 -7.28 -5.01
C ALA A 96 -2.65 -6.20 -5.24
N CYS A 97 -3.08 -4.97 -5.57
CA CYS A 97 -2.16 -3.84 -5.73
C CYS A 97 -1.38 -3.55 -4.43
N GLU A 98 -2.04 -3.64 -3.26
CA GLU A 98 -1.39 -3.42 -1.97
C GLU A 98 -0.35 -4.51 -1.63
N ARG A 99 -0.63 -5.77 -1.96
CA ARG A 99 0.34 -6.86 -1.82
C ARG A 99 1.57 -6.59 -2.70
N ASP A 100 1.35 -6.24 -3.95
CA ASP A 100 2.43 -6.05 -4.92
C ASP A 100 3.28 -4.83 -4.53
N LYS A 101 2.65 -3.73 -4.10
CA LYS A 101 3.31 -2.54 -3.55
C LYS A 101 4.17 -2.86 -2.32
N LEU A 102 3.66 -3.66 -1.37
CA LEU A 102 4.41 -4.05 -0.19
C LEU A 102 5.63 -4.90 -0.54
N GLN A 103 5.45 -5.88 -1.45
CA GLN A 103 6.54 -6.74 -1.92
C GLN A 103 7.64 -5.93 -2.61
N LEU A 104 7.28 -5.00 -3.49
CA LEU A 104 8.24 -4.13 -4.16
C LEU A 104 8.91 -3.16 -3.19
N THR A 105 8.17 -2.66 -2.19
CA THR A 105 8.75 -1.83 -1.11
C THR A 105 9.84 -2.59 -0.35
N ALA A 106 9.57 -3.85 0.01
CA ALA A 106 10.56 -4.70 0.65
C ALA A 106 11.77 -4.98 -0.27
N ARG A 107 11.54 -5.24 -1.57
CA ARG A 107 12.62 -5.43 -2.57
C ARG A 107 13.54 -4.21 -2.63
N ILE A 108 12.97 -3.00 -2.67
CA ILE A 108 13.75 -1.75 -2.65
C ILE A 108 14.58 -1.64 -1.37
N GLN A 109 14.01 -1.95 -0.20
CA GLN A 109 14.74 -1.87 1.06
C GLN A 109 15.91 -2.87 1.12
N VAL A 110 15.70 -4.09 0.64
CA VAL A 110 16.76 -5.11 0.54
C VAL A 110 17.87 -4.65 -0.39
N LEU A 111 17.52 -4.16 -1.59
CA LEU A 111 18.49 -3.61 -2.54
C LEU A 111 19.30 -2.47 -1.90
N LYS A 112 18.63 -1.48 -1.32
CA LYS A 112 19.29 -0.32 -0.68
C LYS A 112 20.18 -0.72 0.49
N LYS A 113 19.76 -1.69 1.32
CA LYS A 113 20.56 -2.21 2.43
C LYS A 113 21.79 -2.97 1.93
N ALA A 114 21.67 -3.70 0.83
CA ALA A 114 22.80 -4.38 0.20
C ALA A 114 23.81 -3.40 -0.42
N GLY A 115 23.37 -2.20 -0.79
CA GLY A 115 24.20 -1.16 -1.41
C GLY A 115 24.57 -1.49 -2.86
N ARG A 116 25.07 -0.47 -3.58
CA ARG A 116 25.61 -0.67 -4.94
C ARG A 116 26.82 -1.62 -4.88
N PRO A 117 26.90 -2.62 -5.77
CA PRO A 117 28.05 -3.53 -5.85
C PRO A 117 29.41 -2.82 -5.83
N SER A 118 29.57 -1.76 -6.63
CA SER A 118 30.81 -0.96 -6.69
C SER A 118 31.14 -0.16 -5.42
N GLU A 119 30.14 0.14 -4.58
CA GLU A 119 30.29 0.90 -3.33
C GLU A 119 30.47 0.00 -2.10
N ARG A 120 30.33 -1.32 -2.24
CA ARG A 120 30.57 -2.26 -1.14
C ARG A 120 32.06 -2.20 -0.78
N LEU A 121 32.34 -1.77 0.45
CA LEU A 121 33.68 -1.66 1.00
C LEU A 121 34.49 -2.93 0.69
N VAL A 122 35.66 -2.75 0.08
CA VAL A 122 36.69 -3.78 0.00
C VAL A 122 36.98 -4.22 1.44
N ASN A 123 36.62 -5.47 1.79
CA ASN A 123 36.69 -5.92 3.16
C ASN A 123 38.16 -5.92 3.64
N HIS A 124 38.49 -5.05 4.60
CA HIS A 124 39.82 -4.93 5.22
C HIS A 124 39.94 -5.76 6.51
N GLU A 125 38.96 -6.60 6.83
CA GLU A 125 38.89 -7.45 8.04
C GLU A 125 40.07 -8.44 8.19
N HIS A 126 40.89 -8.61 7.14
CA HIS A 126 42.15 -9.37 7.17
C HIS A 126 43.42 -8.55 6.88
N CYS A 127 43.34 -7.23 6.76
CA CYS A 127 44.51 -6.37 6.61
C CYS A 127 45.20 -6.14 7.97
N ARG A 128 46.18 -7.00 8.30
CA ARG A 128 47.02 -6.90 9.51
C ARG A 128 48.20 -5.92 9.39
N SER A 129 48.09 -4.81 8.66
CA SER A 129 49.21 -3.87 8.53
C SER A 129 49.03 -2.65 9.45
N SER A 130 49.89 -2.52 10.47
CA SER A 130 49.91 -1.39 11.38
C SER A 130 50.68 -0.16 10.86
N SER A 131 50.91 -0.03 9.54
CA SER A 131 51.60 1.13 8.97
C SER A 131 50.83 1.72 7.78
N THR A 132 50.51 3.01 7.90
CA THR A 132 49.67 3.75 6.95
C THR A 132 50.43 4.14 5.66
N SER A 133 51.74 3.95 5.60
CA SER A 133 52.57 4.49 4.50
C SER A 133 53.01 3.47 3.45
N GLN A 134 52.76 2.16 3.65
CA GLN A 134 53.26 1.11 2.75
C GLN A 134 52.37 -0.14 2.66
N HIS A 135 51.07 -0.01 2.93
CA HIS A 135 50.16 -1.14 2.76
C HIS A 135 49.67 -1.24 1.30
N VAL A 136 50.21 -2.19 0.55
CA VAL A 136 49.57 -2.72 -0.65
C VAL A 136 48.51 -3.70 -0.17
N CYS A 137 47.26 -3.28 -0.17
CA CYS A 137 46.16 -4.17 0.20
C CYS A 137 46.15 -5.35 -0.76
N ALA A 138 46.26 -6.57 -0.24
CA ALA A 138 46.07 -7.78 -1.06
C ALA A 138 44.65 -7.86 -1.65
N ASN A 139 43.70 -7.07 -1.11
CA ASN A 139 42.36 -6.88 -1.66
C ASN A 139 42.23 -5.66 -2.58
N LEU A 140 43.32 -4.94 -2.88
CA LEU A 140 43.35 -4.07 -4.05
C LEU A 140 43.32 -5.02 -5.26
N LYS A 141 42.12 -5.44 -5.67
CA LYS A 141 41.96 -6.11 -6.96
C LYS A 141 42.63 -5.20 -7.98
N GLU A 142 43.62 -5.73 -8.68
CA GLU A 142 44.14 -5.06 -9.86
C GLU A 142 42.91 -4.74 -10.73
N ILE A 143 42.68 -3.45 -11.00
CA ILE A 143 41.56 -3.01 -11.84
C ILE A 143 41.91 -3.46 -13.26
N THR A 144 41.63 -4.72 -13.54
CA THR A 144 41.69 -5.29 -14.87
C THR A 144 40.44 -4.85 -15.62
N GLU A 145 40.52 -4.71 -16.94
CA GLU A 145 39.35 -4.42 -17.78
C GLU A 145 38.20 -5.41 -17.52
N ALA A 146 38.55 -6.68 -17.23
CA ALA A 146 37.59 -7.73 -16.86
C ALA A 146 36.86 -7.44 -15.53
N SER A 147 37.59 -7.08 -14.46
CA SER A 147 36.97 -6.74 -13.17
C SER A 147 36.16 -5.44 -13.24
N GLY A 148 36.59 -4.45 -14.04
CA GLY A 148 35.85 -3.21 -14.23
C GLY A 148 34.56 -3.40 -15.05
N THR A 149 34.57 -4.32 -16.02
CA THR A 149 33.38 -4.67 -16.80
C THR A 149 32.37 -5.43 -15.95
N GLU A 150 32.83 -6.37 -15.12
CA GLU A 150 31.98 -7.12 -14.18
C GLU A 150 31.27 -6.20 -13.17
N ASP A 151 32.00 -5.26 -12.55
CA ASP A 151 31.42 -4.30 -11.61
C ASP A 151 30.40 -3.36 -12.30
N ALA A 152 30.66 -2.95 -13.55
CA ALA A 152 29.74 -2.12 -14.32
C ALA A 152 28.44 -2.86 -14.70
N GLU A 153 28.53 -4.15 -15.06
CA GLU A 153 27.37 -4.99 -15.32
C GLU A 153 26.53 -5.19 -14.05
N ALA A 154 27.18 -5.47 -12.91
CA ALA A 154 26.50 -5.64 -11.63
C ALA A 154 25.79 -4.35 -11.16
N ASP A 155 26.41 -3.18 -11.35
CA ASP A 155 25.79 -1.89 -11.05
C ASP A 155 24.59 -1.59 -11.96
N ALA A 156 24.68 -1.92 -13.26
CA ALA A 156 23.58 -1.77 -14.20
C ALA A 156 22.38 -2.67 -13.83
N GLU A 157 22.63 -3.91 -13.41
CA GLU A 157 21.59 -4.81 -12.91
C GLU A 157 20.93 -4.28 -11.63
N TYR A 158 21.73 -3.77 -10.69
CA TYR A 158 21.23 -3.14 -9.47
C TYR A 158 20.32 -1.94 -9.80
N ASP A 159 20.75 -1.05 -10.68
CA ASP A 159 19.97 0.12 -11.09
C ASP A 159 18.70 -0.25 -11.83
N ALA A 160 18.77 -1.25 -12.72
CA ALA A 160 17.61 -1.77 -13.42
C ALA A 160 16.58 -2.35 -12.44
N ALA A 161 17.00 -3.18 -11.50
CA ALA A 161 16.13 -3.77 -10.48
C ALA A 161 15.51 -2.72 -9.56
N LEU A 162 16.27 -1.69 -9.17
CA LEU A 162 15.77 -0.61 -8.35
C LEU A 162 14.73 0.23 -9.11
N LYS A 163 15.01 0.56 -10.38
CA LYS A 163 14.10 1.31 -11.24
C LYS A 163 12.80 0.54 -11.51
N GLU A 164 12.89 -0.75 -11.84
CA GLU A 164 11.76 -1.65 -12.03
C GLU A 164 10.86 -1.66 -10.79
N ALA A 165 11.45 -1.82 -9.59
CA ALA A 165 10.68 -1.85 -8.36
C ALA A 165 10.01 -0.50 -8.04
N ILE A 166 10.69 0.63 -8.30
CA ILE A 166 10.10 1.97 -8.14
C ILE A 166 8.92 2.16 -9.09
N GLN A 167 9.09 1.79 -10.36
CA GLN A 167 8.05 1.89 -11.38
C GLN A 167 6.83 1.04 -11.01
N GLY A 168 7.03 -0.21 -10.58
CA GLY A 168 5.93 -1.07 -10.14
C GLY A 168 5.19 -0.54 -8.90
N ILE A 169 5.88 0.12 -7.96
CA ILE A 169 5.21 0.81 -6.84
C ILE A 169 4.34 1.97 -7.35
N GLN A 170 4.84 2.75 -8.32
CA GLN A 170 4.07 3.85 -8.89
C GLN A 170 2.81 3.35 -9.60
N GLU A 171 2.91 2.28 -10.38
CA GLU A 171 1.79 1.63 -11.03
C GLU A 171 0.76 1.12 -10.02
N ALA A 172 1.20 0.42 -8.98
CA ALA A 172 0.33 -0.03 -7.90
C ALA A 172 -0.36 1.13 -7.18
N VAL A 173 0.36 2.23 -6.90
CA VAL A 173 -0.22 3.43 -6.26
C VAL A 173 -1.26 4.10 -7.15
N THR A 174 -0.98 4.25 -8.44
CA THR A 174 -1.94 4.80 -9.41
C THR A 174 -3.20 3.95 -9.45
N SER A 175 -3.06 2.64 -9.60
CA SER A 175 -4.20 1.72 -9.62
C SER A 175 -4.99 1.74 -8.30
N ILE A 176 -4.31 1.77 -7.14
CA ILE A 176 -4.99 1.93 -5.85
C ILE A 176 -5.82 3.21 -5.86
N ASN A 177 -5.24 4.36 -6.24
CA ASN A 177 -5.94 5.64 -6.22
C ASN A 177 -7.16 5.67 -7.16
N GLU A 178 -7.07 5.06 -8.34
CA GLU A 178 -8.20 4.92 -9.26
C GLU A 178 -9.35 4.14 -8.61
N HIS A 179 -9.07 2.97 -8.04
CA HIS A 179 -10.08 2.20 -7.32
C HIS A 179 -10.62 2.92 -6.06
N MET A 180 -9.77 3.68 -5.35
CA MET A 180 -10.20 4.49 -4.20
C MET A 180 -11.17 5.59 -4.63
N GLU A 181 -11.02 6.12 -5.84
CA GLU A 181 -11.92 7.12 -6.41
C GLU A 181 -13.24 6.47 -6.85
N GLU A 182 -13.20 5.29 -7.46
CA GLU A 182 -14.42 4.51 -7.76
C GLU A 182 -15.25 4.23 -6.50
N VAL A 183 -14.59 3.88 -5.38
CA VAL A 183 -15.26 3.70 -4.09
C VAL A 183 -15.93 5.00 -3.62
N ARG A 184 -15.31 6.16 -3.83
CA ARG A 184 -15.90 7.46 -3.43
C ARG A 184 -17.12 7.79 -4.27
N TYR A 185 -17.04 7.61 -5.59
CA TYR A 185 -18.20 7.80 -6.47
C TYR A 185 -19.36 6.87 -6.11
N GLU A 186 -19.06 5.62 -5.75
CA GLU A 186 -20.08 4.69 -5.31
C GLU A 186 -20.76 5.12 -4.00
N ILE A 187 -19.98 5.61 -3.03
CA ILE A 187 -20.54 6.16 -1.78
C ILE A 187 -21.50 7.31 -2.10
N ASP A 188 -21.08 8.25 -2.94
CA ASP A 188 -21.90 9.41 -3.31
C ASP A 188 -23.20 8.99 -4.01
N ALA A 189 -23.14 8.02 -4.92
CA ALA A 189 -24.30 7.48 -5.61
C ALA A 189 -25.29 6.80 -4.63
N LEU A 190 -24.77 5.93 -3.74
CA LEU A 190 -25.59 5.25 -2.74
C LEU A 190 -26.26 6.25 -1.79
N GLU A 191 -25.55 7.30 -1.39
CA GLU A 191 -26.10 8.34 -0.51
C GLU A 191 -27.20 9.16 -1.21
N ALA A 192 -27.00 9.52 -2.48
CA ALA A 192 -28.01 10.22 -3.26
C ALA A 192 -29.31 9.41 -3.39
N ASP A 193 -29.20 8.13 -3.73
CA ASP A 193 -30.35 7.21 -3.84
C ASP A 193 -31.09 7.05 -2.50
N THR A 194 -30.34 7.04 -1.40
CA THR A 194 -30.92 6.93 -0.05
C THR A 194 -31.66 8.20 0.35
N VAL A 195 -31.18 9.38 -0.05
CA VAL A 195 -31.84 10.67 0.19
C VAL A 195 -33.12 10.78 -0.65
N ASP A 196 -33.07 10.42 -1.93
CA ASP A 196 -34.21 10.43 -2.83
C ASP A 196 -35.34 9.49 -2.37
N SER A 197 -34.96 8.29 -1.91
CA SER A 197 -35.90 7.33 -1.31
C SER A 197 -36.58 7.88 -0.05
N ARG A 198 -35.86 8.64 0.78
CA ARG A 198 -36.44 9.27 1.98
C ARG A 198 -37.33 10.47 1.66
N LEU A 199 -36.97 11.24 0.64
CA LEU A 199 -37.75 12.39 0.20
C LEU A 199 -39.12 11.94 -0.34
N SER A 200 -39.12 10.92 -1.19
CA SER A 200 -40.35 10.30 -1.72
C SER A 200 -41.22 9.70 -0.61
N GLU A 201 -40.64 9.03 0.39
CA GLU A 201 -41.40 8.55 1.57
C GLU A 201 -42.07 9.71 2.34
N VAL A 202 -41.41 10.86 2.47
CA VAL A 202 -41.96 12.04 3.16
C VAL A 202 -43.08 12.69 2.34
N GLU A 203 -42.91 12.80 1.03
CA GLU A 203 -43.94 13.33 0.12
C GLU A 203 -45.20 12.45 0.13
N GLU A 204 -45.05 11.12 0.13
CA GLU A 204 -46.19 10.20 0.24
C GLU A 204 -46.86 10.24 1.62
N ALA A 205 -46.08 10.40 2.70
CA ALA A 205 -46.60 10.48 4.06
C ALA A 205 -47.32 11.79 4.37
N PHE A 206 -46.95 12.89 3.70
CA PHE A 206 -47.49 14.22 3.93
C PHE A 206 -47.80 14.96 2.62
N PRO A 207 -48.78 14.49 1.83
CA PRO A 207 -49.09 15.07 0.52
C PRO A 207 -49.53 16.55 0.60
N ASP A 208 -50.09 16.97 1.74
CA ASP A 208 -50.55 18.35 1.97
C ASP A 208 -49.48 19.27 2.58
N ALA A 209 -48.29 18.78 2.96
CA ALA A 209 -47.28 19.60 3.65
C ALA A 209 -46.51 20.56 2.73
N LEU A 210 -46.60 20.37 1.41
CA LEU A 210 -46.01 21.27 0.41
C LEU A 210 -47.03 22.28 -0.17
N LEU A 211 -48.31 22.18 0.22
CA LEU A 211 -49.33 23.19 -0.07
C LEU A 211 -49.35 24.24 1.05
N ILE A 212 -48.30 25.04 1.14
CA ILE A 212 -48.37 26.31 1.87
C ILE A 212 -48.67 27.38 0.82
N GLU A 213 -49.93 27.81 0.75
CA GLU A 213 -50.36 29.02 0.01
C GLU A 213 -49.76 30.30 0.62
#